data_AF-A0A6I9Z0T6-F1
#
_entry.id   AF-A0A6I9Z0T6-F1
#
_cell.length_a   1.000
_cell.length_b   1.000
_cell.length_c   1.000
_cell.angle_alpha   90.00
_cell.angle_beta   90.00
_cell.angle_gamma   90.00
#
_symmetry.space_group_name_H-M   'P 1'
#
loop_
_entity.id
_entity.type
_entity.pdbx_description
1 polymer ?
#
loop_
_entity_poly.entity_id
_entity_poly.type
_entity_poly.pdbx_seq_one_letter_code
_entity_poly.pdbx_strand_id
1 'polypeptide(L)'
;MFILVLQQCHRENEEKWKRLSRQVADIILPMLAKQQMQIDSHEALGILNTLFEILAPSALRPVDMLLRSMFVTPSTMASVSTVQLWVSGILAILRVLISQSTEDIVLSRIQELSFSPYLISCETIQRLRNGENKAPPAQEITTDEQDRFLPEETFSRFLIQLVGILLEDIASKQLNVEMSEQQHTFYCQELGTLLMCLIHTFKSGMFRRITAAATKLFTESGPHGLHFYTLERLNDLVKSMIATHPSLVLLWCQILLLVNYTNSTWWSEVHQTPKRQKLLSSQPSGDPHEEEDGGSKLSICNREIVRKGSLILFCDY
;
A
#
# COMPACT_ATOMS: atom_id res chain seq x y z
N MET A 1 -3.21 5.03 -27.37
CA MET A 1 -2.52 5.58 -28.56
C MET A 1 -0.99 5.49 -28.45
N PHE A 2 -0.35 6.08 -27.43
CA PHE A 2 1.12 6.03 -27.28
C PHE A 2 1.72 4.62 -27.26
N ILE A 3 1.04 3.66 -26.63
CA ILE A 3 1.44 2.24 -26.62
C ILE A 3 1.70 1.71 -28.05
N LEU A 4 0.74 1.90 -28.96
CA LEU A 4 0.84 1.45 -30.35
C LEU A 4 1.98 2.16 -31.09
N VAL A 5 2.12 3.47 -30.87
CA VAL A 5 3.20 4.27 -31.48
C VAL A 5 4.58 3.78 -31.03
N LEU A 6 4.75 3.50 -29.74
CA LEU A 6 6.01 2.97 -29.20
C LEU A 6 6.33 1.57 -29.70
N GLN A 7 5.32 0.68 -29.76
CA GLN A 7 5.50 -0.67 -30.30
C GLN A 7 5.89 -0.65 -31.79
N GLN A 8 5.28 0.23 -32.58
CA GLN A 8 5.64 0.39 -33.99
C GLN A 8 7.04 1.00 -34.14
N CYS A 9 7.37 2.04 -33.36
CA CYS A 9 8.71 2.64 -33.37
C CYS A 9 9.79 1.62 -32.97
N HIS A 10 9.50 0.73 -32.02
CA HIS A 10 10.44 -0.32 -31.60
C HIS A 10 10.76 -1.28 -32.76
N ARG A 11 9.75 -1.64 -33.57
CA ARG A 11 9.93 -2.50 -34.76
C ARG A 11 10.68 -1.81 -35.90
N GLU A 12 10.47 -0.51 -36.07
CA GLU A 12 11.08 0.25 -37.19
C GLU A 12 12.51 0.70 -36.90
N ASN A 13 12.76 1.25 -35.70
CA ASN A 13 14.07 1.82 -35.34
C ASN A 13 14.25 1.88 -33.82
N GLU A 14 15.13 1.01 -33.31
CA GLU A 14 15.41 0.88 -31.88
C GLU A 14 15.96 2.18 -31.26
N GLU A 15 16.84 2.90 -31.95
CA GLU A 15 17.41 4.16 -31.45
C GLU A 15 16.36 5.27 -31.36
N LYS A 16 15.45 5.34 -32.34
CA LYS A 16 14.31 6.26 -32.31
C LYS A 16 13.35 5.90 -31.17
N TRP A 17 13.10 4.61 -30.95
CA TRP A 17 12.27 4.12 -29.84
C TRP A 17 12.87 4.47 -28.48
N LYS A 18 14.18 4.31 -28.27
CA LYS A 18 14.85 4.72 -27.03
C LYS A 18 14.68 6.21 -26.75
N ARG A 19 14.91 7.07 -27.77
CA ARG A 19 14.75 8.53 -27.64
C ARG A 19 13.30 8.93 -27.34
N LEU A 20 12.34 8.34 -28.05
CA LEU A 20 10.92 8.61 -27.82
C LEU A 20 10.47 8.11 -26.44
N SER A 21 10.93 6.93 -26.02
CA SER A 21 10.66 6.39 -24.68
C SER A 21 11.16 7.34 -23.60
N ARG A 22 12.34 7.94 -23.78
CA ARG A 22 12.89 8.92 -22.84
C ARG A 22 12.03 10.18 -22.75
N GLN A 23 11.63 10.74 -23.89
CA GLN A 23 10.75 11.90 -23.92
C GLN A 23 9.41 11.63 -23.23
N VAL A 24 8.83 10.46 -23.46
CA VAL A 24 7.58 10.05 -22.81
C VAL A 24 7.77 9.95 -21.29
N ALA A 25 8.84 9.30 -20.82
CA ALA A 25 9.15 9.19 -19.40
C ALA A 25 9.37 10.57 -18.74
N ASP A 26 10.11 11.46 -19.40
CA ASP A 26 10.42 12.81 -18.90
C ASP A 26 9.17 13.71 -18.78
N ILE A 27 8.09 13.40 -19.52
CA ILE A 27 6.80 14.10 -19.41
C ILE A 27 5.89 13.45 -18.35
N ILE A 28 5.78 12.12 -18.38
CA ILE A 28 4.82 11.39 -17.53
C ILE A 28 5.23 11.45 -16.06
N LEU A 29 6.51 11.26 -15.74
CA LEU A 29 6.96 11.19 -14.34
C LEU A 29 6.70 12.49 -13.56
N PRO A 30 6.97 13.69 -14.10
CA PRO A 30 6.55 14.94 -13.45
C PRO A 30 5.03 15.11 -13.35
N MET A 31 4.26 14.65 -14.33
CA MET A 31 2.79 14.72 -14.29
C MET A 31 2.21 13.82 -13.19
N LEU A 32 2.79 12.63 -12.97
CA LEU A 32 2.44 11.75 -11.85
C LEU A 32 2.76 12.40 -10.50
N ALA A 33 3.95 12.99 -10.39
CA ALA A 33 4.39 13.68 -9.17
C ALA A 33 3.47 14.85 -8.77
N LYS A 34 2.82 15.49 -9.75
CA LYS A 34 1.89 16.61 -9.54
C LYS A 34 0.41 16.21 -9.59
N GLN A 35 0.10 14.91 -9.67
CA GLN A 35 -1.27 14.39 -9.80
C GLN A 35 -2.05 15.01 -10.99
N GLN A 36 -1.36 15.31 -12.10
CA GLN A 36 -1.94 15.93 -13.30
C GLN A 36 -2.45 14.90 -14.31
N MET A 37 -2.10 13.62 -14.12
CA MET A 37 -2.54 12.52 -14.98
C MET A 37 -3.85 11.95 -14.43
N GLN A 38 -4.87 11.81 -15.29
CA GLN A 38 -6.17 11.23 -14.90
C GLN A 38 -6.06 9.71 -14.88
N ILE A 39 -5.69 9.16 -13.71
CA ILE A 39 -5.57 7.73 -13.42
C ILE A 39 -6.53 7.35 -12.28
N ASP A 40 -7.79 7.71 -12.45
CA ASP A 40 -8.87 7.57 -11.46
C ASP A 40 -9.64 6.24 -11.59
N SER A 41 -9.14 5.30 -12.38
CA SER A 41 -9.76 3.98 -12.61
C SER A 41 -8.72 2.88 -12.77
N HIS A 42 -9.15 1.65 -12.49
CA HIS A 42 -8.30 0.46 -12.63
C HIS A 42 -7.82 0.24 -14.06
N GLU A 43 -8.67 0.55 -15.04
CA GLU A 43 -8.31 0.48 -16.46
C GLU A 43 -7.23 1.49 -16.82
N ALA A 44 -7.33 2.74 -16.35
CA ALA A 44 -6.33 3.77 -16.58
C ALA A 44 -4.98 3.41 -15.95
N LEU A 45 -4.99 2.90 -14.71
CA LEU A 45 -3.79 2.39 -14.04
C LEU A 45 -3.18 1.20 -14.79
N GLY A 46 -4.02 0.28 -15.30
CA GLY A 46 -3.59 -0.84 -16.14
C GLY A 46 -2.90 -0.38 -17.43
N ILE A 47 -3.48 0.59 -18.13
CA ILE A 47 -2.91 1.18 -19.35
C ILE A 47 -1.55 1.84 -19.06
N LEU A 48 -1.43 2.55 -17.93
CA LEU A 48 -0.17 3.16 -17.51
C LEU A 48 0.90 2.10 -17.19
N ASN A 49 0.52 1.01 -16.52
CA ASN A 49 1.43 -0.11 -16.27
C ASN A 49 1.93 -0.75 -17.57
N THR A 50 1.04 -1.00 -18.53
CA THR A 50 1.43 -1.51 -19.86
C THR A 50 2.30 -0.52 -20.61
N LEU A 51 2.06 0.79 -20.47
CA LEU A 51 2.93 1.80 -21.07
C LEU A 51 4.36 1.70 -20.51
N PHE A 52 4.53 1.61 -19.19
CA PHE A 52 5.85 1.46 -18.57
C PHE A 52 6.57 0.16 -18.93
N GLU A 53 5.84 -0.93 -19.19
CA GLU A 53 6.43 -2.18 -19.70
C GLU A 53 6.98 -2.07 -21.12
N ILE A 54 6.40 -1.19 -21.94
CA ILE A 54 6.75 -1.03 -23.36
C ILE A 54 7.85 0.02 -23.56
N LEU A 55 8.04 0.93 -22.60
CA LEU A 55 9.12 1.90 -22.63
C LEU A 55 10.48 1.19 -22.61
N ALA A 56 11.45 1.77 -23.31
CA ALA A 56 12.83 1.28 -23.25
C ALA A 56 13.34 1.28 -21.80
N PRO A 57 13.94 0.19 -21.29
CA PRO A 57 14.47 0.15 -19.93
C PRO A 57 15.50 1.26 -19.64
N SER A 58 16.22 1.70 -20.67
CA SER A 58 17.17 2.82 -20.58
C SER A 58 16.49 4.16 -20.33
N ALA A 59 15.23 4.35 -20.73
CA ALA A 59 14.48 5.58 -20.50
C ALA A 59 14.14 5.77 -19.01
N LEU A 60 13.94 4.66 -18.30
CA LEU A 60 13.60 4.59 -16.88
C LEU A 60 14.85 4.54 -15.96
N ARG A 61 16.05 4.62 -16.55
CA ARG A 61 17.32 4.72 -15.85
C ARG A 61 17.94 6.12 -16.07
N PRO A 62 18.57 6.73 -15.04
CA PRO A 62 18.65 6.25 -13.67
C PRO A 62 17.29 6.31 -12.94
N VAL A 63 17.12 5.49 -11.90
CA VAL A 63 15.84 5.37 -11.17
C VAL A 63 15.48 6.61 -10.35
N ASP A 64 16.36 7.61 -10.32
CA ASP A 64 16.19 8.89 -9.61
C ASP A 64 14.88 9.58 -9.90
N MET A 65 14.49 9.63 -11.18
CA MET A 65 13.26 10.30 -11.59
C MET A 65 12.04 9.53 -11.12
N LEU A 66 12.11 8.19 -11.09
CA LEU A 66 11.06 7.36 -10.53
C LEU A 66 10.93 7.63 -9.02
N LEU A 67 12.04 7.59 -8.28
CA LEU A 67 12.04 7.81 -6.83
C LEU A 67 11.57 9.22 -6.47
N ARG A 68 12.06 10.25 -7.17
CA ARG A 68 11.62 11.64 -6.94
C ARG A 68 10.14 11.85 -7.27
N SER A 69 9.58 11.10 -8.22
CA SER A 69 8.14 11.14 -8.51
C SER A 69 7.30 10.29 -7.56
N MET A 70 7.88 9.26 -6.94
CA MET A 70 7.19 8.39 -5.97
C MET A 70 7.17 8.99 -4.56
N PHE A 71 8.31 9.52 -4.10
CA PHE A 71 8.48 10.15 -2.79
C PHE A 71 8.01 11.61 -2.80
N VAL A 72 6.72 11.80 -3.08
CA VAL A 72 6.05 13.11 -3.04
C VAL A 72 4.84 13.05 -2.13
N THR A 73 4.47 14.19 -1.55
CA THR A 73 3.18 14.38 -0.87
C THR A 73 2.22 15.11 -1.80
N PRO A 74 0.92 14.75 -1.81
CA PRO A 74 -0.07 15.51 -2.56
C PRO A 74 -0.24 16.90 -1.95
N SER A 75 -0.81 17.83 -2.71
CA SER A 75 -1.13 19.18 -2.22
C SER A 75 -2.15 19.17 -1.07
N THR A 76 -3.05 18.19 -1.04
CA THR A 76 -4.01 17.98 0.05
C THR A 76 -4.48 16.52 0.03
N MET A 77 -4.89 16.01 1.19
CA MET A 77 -5.55 14.70 1.33
C MET A 77 -7.04 14.82 1.70
N ALA A 78 -7.60 16.03 1.64
CA ALA A 78 -9.01 16.27 1.93
C ALA A 78 -9.93 15.67 0.85
N SER A 79 -9.49 15.69 -0.42
CA SER A 79 -10.24 15.11 -1.53
C SER A 79 -9.85 13.66 -1.78
N VAL A 80 -10.86 12.79 -1.84
CA VAL A 80 -10.78 11.38 -2.23
C VAL A 80 -10.05 11.22 -3.56
N SER A 81 -10.41 12.01 -4.58
CA SER A 81 -9.82 11.92 -5.91
C SER A 81 -8.33 12.26 -5.92
N THR A 82 -7.91 13.26 -5.14
CA THR A 82 -6.49 13.66 -5.08
C THR A 82 -5.63 12.55 -4.50
N VAL A 83 -6.12 11.89 -3.45
CA VAL A 83 -5.42 10.76 -2.83
C VAL A 83 -5.36 9.55 -3.77
N GLN A 84 -6.42 9.24 -4.51
CA GLN A 84 -6.40 8.17 -5.53
C GLN A 84 -5.38 8.43 -6.63
N LEU A 85 -5.38 9.63 -7.22
CA LEU A 85 -4.41 9.96 -8.26
C LEU A 85 -2.96 9.87 -7.76
N TRP A 86 -2.74 10.28 -6.51
CA TRP A 86 -1.44 10.17 -5.85
C TRP A 86 -1.03 8.72 -5.61
N VAL A 87 -1.90 7.91 -5.01
CA VAL A 87 -1.66 6.49 -4.72
C VAL A 87 -1.45 5.72 -6.03
N SER A 88 -2.30 5.90 -7.03
CA SER A 88 -2.16 5.28 -8.35
C SER A 88 -0.83 5.62 -9.02
N GLY A 89 -0.36 6.87 -8.90
CA GLY A 89 0.96 7.26 -9.39
C GLY A 89 2.09 6.52 -8.66
N ILE A 90 2.00 6.41 -7.34
CA ILE A 90 2.95 5.62 -6.53
C ILE A 90 2.92 4.15 -6.94
N LEU A 91 1.75 3.54 -7.11
CA LEU A 91 1.59 2.12 -7.47
C LEU A 91 2.20 1.81 -8.84
N ALA A 92 1.98 2.68 -9.83
CA ALA A 92 2.57 2.52 -11.15
C ALA A 92 4.11 2.56 -11.08
N ILE A 93 4.67 3.52 -10.34
CA ILE A 93 6.12 3.64 -10.18
C ILE A 93 6.68 2.47 -9.36
N LEU A 94 6.03 2.10 -8.26
CA LEU A 94 6.41 0.97 -7.42
C LEU A 94 6.52 -0.29 -8.27
N ARG A 95 5.50 -0.60 -9.09
CA ARG A 95 5.51 -1.75 -9.98
C ARG A 95 6.69 -1.74 -10.95
N VAL A 96 7.10 -0.58 -11.47
CA VAL A 96 8.31 -0.44 -12.30
C VAL A 96 9.57 -0.75 -11.48
N LEU A 97 9.68 -0.23 -10.26
CA LEU A 97 10.84 -0.45 -9.40
C LEU A 97 11.00 -1.95 -9.07
N ILE A 98 9.93 -2.64 -8.65
CA ILE A 98 10.00 -4.07 -8.30
C ILE A 98 10.16 -5.01 -9.51
N SER A 99 9.86 -4.57 -10.74
CA SER A 99 9.96 -5.41 -11.94
C SER A 99 11.22 -5.17 -12.79
N GLN A 100 11.74 -3.93 -12.82
CA GLN A 100 12.83 -3.55 -13.73
C GLN A 100 14.13 -3.13 -13.01
N SER A 101 14.10 -3.00 -11.69
CA SER A 101 15.25 -2.58 -10.87
C SER A 101 15.55 -3.60 -9.78
N THR A 102 16.83 -3.71 -9.40
CA THR A 102 17.25 -4.54 -8.26
C THR A 102 17.17 -3.74 -6.97
N GLU A 103 17.03 -4.46 -5.84
CA GLU A 103 17.01 -3.86 -4.50
C GLU A 103 18.19 -2.90 -4.28
N ASP A 104 19.42 -3.33 -4.59
CA ASP A 104 20.63 -2.53 -4.33
C ASP A 104 20.64 -1.20 -5.09
N ILE A 105 20.18 -1.19 -6.35
CA ILE A 105 20.11 0.06 -7.14
C ILE A 105 19.11 1.01 -6.49
N VAL A 106 17.94 0.51 -6.10
CA VAL A 106 16.89 1.33 -5.48
C VAL A 106 17.38 1.90 -4.15
N LEU A 107 17.95 1.06 -3.27
CA LEU A 107 18.42 1.48 -1.95
C LEU A 107 19.60 2.46 -2.04
N SER A 108 20.55 2.22 -2.95
CA SER A 108 21.67 3.15 -3.19
C SER A 108 21.17 4.54 -3.58
N ARG A 109 20.20 4.61 -4.50
CA ARG A 109 19.63 5.90 -4.93
C ARG A 109 18.79 6.57 -3.85
N ILE A 110 18.09 5.81 -3.01
CA ILE A 110 17.37 6.38 -1.84
C ILE A 110 18.36 7.01 -0.87
N GLN A 111 19.48 6.35 -0.61
CA GLN A 111 20.54 6.87 0.26
C GLN A 111 21.16 8.16 -0.31
N GLU A 112 21.49 8.17 -1.60
CA GLU A 112 22.07 9.34 -2.27
C GLU A 112 21.12 10.54 -2.39
N LEU A 113 19.82 10.28 -2.50
CA LEU A 113 18.80 11.32 -2.58
C LEU A 113 18.32 11.79 -1.19
N SER A 114 18.73 11.09 -0.12
CA SER A 114 18.45 11.42 1.28
C SER A 114 16.97 11.71 1.56
N PHE A 115 16.08 10.82 1.11
CA PHE A 115 14.65 10.96 1.38
C PHE A 115 14.35 10.86 2.88
N SER A 116 13.48 11.75 3.38
CA SER A 116 13.08 11.72 4.79
C SER A 116 12.10 10.57 5.05
N PRO A 117 12.32 9.72 6.08
CA PRO A 117 11.36 8.70 6.49
C PRO A 117 10.07 9.30 7.07
N TYR A 118 10.08 10.58 7.45
CA TYR A 118 8.94 11.31 7.98
C TYR A 118 8.10 12.01 6.90
N LEU A 119 8.40 11.78 5.61
CA LEU A 119 7.68 12.39 4.48
C LEU A 119 6.16 12.25 4.63
N ILE A 120 5.69 11.07 5.02
CA ILE A 120 4.28 10.77 5.30
C ILE A 120 4.10 10.23 6.72
N SER A 121 4.64 10.95 7.72
CA SER A 121 4.32 10.69 9.14
C SER A 121 2.83 10.94 9.42
N CYS A 122 2.29 10.34 10.49
CA CYS A 122 0.90 10.53 10.91
C CYS A 122 0.55 12.01 11.14
N GLU A 123 1.50 12.81 11.64
CA GLU A 123 1.33 14.25 11.82
C GLU A 123 1.19 14.97 10.46
N THR A 124 2.02 14.61 9.47
CA THR A 124 1.91 15.16 8.11
C THR A 124 0.60 14.74 7.44
N ILE A 125 0.19 13.48 7.61
CA ILE A 125 -1.08 12.97 7.07
C ILE A 125 -2.27 13.74 7.65
N GLN A 126 -2.30 13.94 8.97
CA GLN A 126 -3.37 14.70 9.63
C GLN A 126 -3.43 16.16 9.13
N ARG A 127 -2.28 16.82 8.98
CA ARG A 127 -2.22 18.19 8.42
C ARG A 127 -2.74 18.25 6.99
N LEU A 128 -2.32 17.31 6.14
CA LEU A 128 -2.75 17.25 4.74
C LEU A 128 -4.26 16.97 4.60
N ARG A 129 -4.83 16.14 5.49
CA ARG A 129 -6.28 15.89 5.56
C ARG A 129 -7.05 17.12 6.02
N ASN A 130 -6.49 17.92 6.93
CA ASN A 130 -7.09 19.16 7.41
C ASN A 130 -6.94 20.33 6.41
N GLY A 131 -6.25 20.13 5.28
CA GLY A 131 -6.01 21.18 4.27
C GLY A 131 -4.97 22.23 4.69
N GLU A 132 -4.16 21.93 5.71
CA GLU A 132 -3.12 22.83 6.18
C GLU A 132 -1.87 22.73 5.30
N ASN A 133 -1.75 23.63 4.33
CA ASN A 133 -0.59 23.72 3.42
C ASN A 133 0.66 24.33 4.04
N LYS A 134 0.68 24.62 5.35
CA LYS A 134 1.90 25.10 5.98
C LYS A 134 2.86 23.92 6.09
N ALA A 135 4.01 24.07 5.44
CA ALA A 135 5.17 23.23 5.70
C ALA A 135 5.30 23.06 7.22
N PRO A 136 5.64 21.84 7.71
CA PRO A 136 5.87 21.68 9.14
C PRO A 136 6.81 22.82 9.59
N PRO A 137 6.62 23.41 10.78
CA PRO A 137 7.77 24.07 11.40
C PRO A 137 8.87 23.02 11.31
N ALA A 138 10.00 23.35 10.71
CA ALA A 138 11.09 22.40 10.59
C ALA A 138 11.28 21.83 12.01
N GLN A 139 10.81 20.59 12.23
CA GLN A 139 11.39 19.79 13.27
C GLN A 139 12.83 19.76 12.76
N GLU A 140 13.68 20.51 13.46
CA GLU A 140 15.13 20.43 13.31
C GLU A 140 15.45 18.97 13.64
N ILE A 141 15.21 18.09 12.68
CA ILE A 141 15.85 16.80 12.62
C ILE A 141 17.30 17.23 12.41
N THR A 142 18.03 17.31 13.52
CA THR A 142 19.47 17.51 13.49
C THR A 142 20.01 16.58 12.43
N THR A 143 20.90 17.05 11.58
CA THR A 143 21.53 16.26 10.51
C THR A 143 22.02 14.88 11.00
N ASP A 144 22.35 14.75 12.29
CA ASP A 144 22.66 13.51 13.00
C ASP A 144 21.53 12.45 13.06
N GLU A 145 20.25 12.83 13.01
CA GLU A 145 19.11 11.89 13.00
C GLU A 145 18.71 11.46 11.59
N GLN A 146 18.96 12.29 10.57
CA GLN A 146 18.75 11.91 9.16
C GLN A 146 19.80 10.89 8.68
N ASP A 147 21.04 11.00 9.15
CA ASP A 147 22.11 10.03 8.89
C ASP A 147 21.89 8.66 9.56
N ARG A 148 20.87 8.53 10.41
CA ARG A 148 20.62 7.33 11.21
C ARG A 148 19.67 6.34 10.55
N PHE A 149 18.86 6.77 9.58
CA PHE A 149 17.86 5.91 8.97
C PHE A 149 18.39 5.18 7.74
N LEU A 150 18.33 3.85 7.79
CA LEU A 150 18.71 3.02 6.65
C LEU A 150 17.76 3.26 5.46
N PRO A 151 18.26 3.22 4.21
CA PRO A 151 17.42 3.44 3.04
C PRO A 151 16.29 2.38 2.93
N GLU A 152 16.56 1.14 3.34
CA GLU A 152 15.55 0.07 3.42
C GLU A 152 14.44 0.40 4.42
N GLU A 153 14.78 1.04 5.54
CA GLU A 153 13.82 1.43 6.57
C GLU A 153 12.94 2.59 6.10
N THR A 154 13.53 3.56 5.41
CA THR A 154 12.80 4.67 4.77
C THR A 154 11.80 4.16 3.74
N PHE A 155 12.21 3.23 2.88
CA PHE A 155 11.34 2.64 1.86
C PHE A 155 10.21 1.81 2.49
N SER A 156 10.53 0.94 3.45
CA SER A 156 9.53 0.11 4.13
C SER A 156 8.52 0.95 4.91
N ARG A 157 8.96 2.00 5.62
CA ARG A 157 8.05 2.94 6.30
C ARG A 157 7.12 3.62 5.33
N PHE A 158 7.62 4.13 4.21
CA PHE A 158 6.80 4.77 3.20
C PHE A 158 5.66 3.86 2.72
N LEU A 159 5.97 2.60 2.40
CA LEU A 159 4.94 1.65 1.94
C LEU A 159 3.94 1.29 3.05
N ILE A 160 4.39 1.09 4.28
CA ILE A 160 3.49 0.77 5.42
C ILE A 160 2.58 1.96 5.74
N GLN A 161 3.09 3.19 5.68
CA GLN A 161 2.28 4.39 5.86
C GLN A 161 1.22 4.53 4.77
N LEU A 162 1.55 4.19 3.52
CA LEU A 162 0.59 4.18 2.42
C LEU A 162 -0.52 3.14 2.65
N VAL A 163 -0.18 1.94 3.15
CA VAL A 163 -1.17 0.95 3.57
C VAL A 163 -2.08 1.51 4.67
N GLY A 164 -1.51 2.19 5.67
CA GLY A 164 -2.29 2.81 6.75
C GLY A 164 -3.24 3.90 6.27
N ILE A 165 -2.82 4.76 5.34
CA ILE A 165 -3.66 5.79 4.72
C ILE A 165 -4.87 5.14 4.03
N LEU A 166 -4.63 4.12 3.20
CA LEU A 166 -5.67 3.43 2.43
C LEU A 166 -6.64 2.66 3.35
N LEU A 167 -6.11 1.94 4.34
CA LEU A 167 -6.94 1.23 5.32
C LEU A 167 -7.83 2.18 6.11
N GLU A 168 -7.28 3.31 6.57
CA GLU A 168 -8.05 4.30 7.32
C GLU A 168 -9.12 4.94 6.44
N ASP A 169 -8.80 5.32 5.20
CA ASP A 169 -9.77 5.89 4.28
C ASP A 169 -10.90 4.89 3.93
N ILE A 170 -10.60 3.60 3.75
CA ILE A 170 -11.63 2.57 3.48
C ILE A 170 -12.50 2.30 4.73
N ALA A 171 -11.90 2.32 5.93
CA ALA A 171 -12.61 2.04 7.16
C ALA A 171 -13.43 3.23 7.69
N SER A 172 -12.94 4.47 7.53
CA SER A 172 -13.54 5.66 8.14
C SER A 172 -14.48 6.42 7.22
N LYS A 173 -14.25 6.42 5.89
CA LYS A 173 -15.04 7.24 4.96
C LYS A 173 -16.39 6.58 4.68
N GLN A 174 -17.45 7.35 4.85
CA GLN A 174 -18.81 6.86 4.62
C GLN A 174 -19.15 6.83 3.12
N LEU A 175 -19.57 5.65 2.64
CA LEU A 175 -20.11 5.44 1.29
C LEU A 175 -21.29 6.39 1.04
N ASN A 176 -21.32 6.99 -0.16
CA ASN A 176 -22.33 7.94 -0.64
C ASN A 176 -22.36 9.33 0.04
N VAL A 177 -21.56 9.55 1.09
CA VAL A 177 -21.41 10.87 1.73
C VAL A 177 -20.11 11.53 1.28
N GLU A 178 -19.00 10.81 1.44
CA GLU A 178 -17.67 11.33 1.14
C GLU A 178 -17.08 10.74 -0.14
N MET A 179 -17.59 9.58 -0.57
CA MET A 179 -17.03 8.80 -1.65
C MET A 179 -18.12 8.09 -2.45
N SER A 180 -18.00 8.11 -3.78
CA SER A 180 -18.88 7.33 -4.66
C SER A 180 -18.54 5.84 -4.62
N GLU A 181 -19.47 4.97 -5.01
CA GLU A 181 -19.25 3.52 -5.07
C GLU A 181 -18.09 3.14 -6.02
N GLN A 182 -17.95 3.86 -7.14
CA GLN A 182 -16.84 3.67 -8.08
C GLN A 182 -15.49 4.03 -7.45
N GLN A 183 -15.43 5.16 -6.74
CA GLN A 183 -14.23 5.57 -6.02
C GLN A 183 -13.88 4.58 -4.91
N HIS A 184 -14.85 4.13 -4.14
CA HIS A 184 -14.65 3.12 -3.09
C HIS A 184 -14.10 1.81 -3.66
N THR A 185 -14.70 1.33 -4.75
CA THR A 185 -14.22 0.13 -5.46
C THR A 185 -12.78 0.30 -5.92
N PHE A 186 -12.44 1.47 -6.47
CA PHE A 186 -11.08 1.75 -6.93
C PHE A 186 -10.09 1.83 -5.76
N TYR A 187 -10.43 2.45 -4.62
CA TYR A 187 -9.61 2.42 -3.41
C TYR A 187 -9.28 1.00 -2.95
N CYS A 188 -10.28 0.13 -2.93
CA CYS A 188 -10.09 -1.27 -2.57
C CYS A 188 -9.14 -1.98 -3.55
N GLN A 189 -9.22 -1.67 -4.84
CA GLN A 189 -8.31 -2.19 -5.87
C GLN A 189 -6.89 -1.64 -5.72
N GLU A 190 -6.73 -0.36 -5.39
CA GLU A 190 -5.42 0.27 -5.10
C GLU A 190 -4.76 -0.39 -3.89
N LEU A 191 -5.49 -0.57 -2.79
CA LEU A 191 -5.00 -1.29 -1.62
C LEU A 191 -4.64 -2.74 -1.98
N GLY A 192 -5.51 -3.45 -2.69
CA GLY A 192 -5.21 -4.82 -3.15
C GLY A 192 -3.92 -4.89 -3.98
N THR A 193 -3.72 -3.93 -4.89
CA THR A 193 -2.51 -3.83 -5.71
C THR A 193 -1.27 -3.55 -4.85
N LEU A 194 -1.38 -2.63 -3.88
CA LEU A 194 -0.30 -2.33 -2.94
C LEU A 194 0.11 -3.56 -2.12
N LEU A 195 -0.86 -4.26 -1.54
CA LEU A 195 -0.62 -5.46 -0.74
C LEU A 195 0.00 -6.58 -1.58
N MET A 196 -0.44 -6.74 -2.83
CA MET A 196 0.18 -7.69 -3.76
C MET A 196 1.64 -7.32 -4.10
N CYS A 197 1.93 -6.03 -4.29
CA CYS A 197 3.31 -5.56 -4.46
C CYS A 197 4.18 -5.85 -3.22
N LEU A 198 3.64 -5.66 -2.02
CA LEU A 198 4.33 -6.00 -0.76
C LEU A 198 4.57 -7.50 -0.62
N ILE A 199 3.56 -8.34 -0.89
CA ILE A 199 3.68 -9.80 -0.89
C ILE A 199 4.78 -10.24 -1.86
N HIS A 200 4.81 -9.70 -3.08
CA HIS A 200 5.86 -10.00 -4.05
C HIS A 200 7.24 -9.59 -3.53
N THR A 201 7.35 -8.39 -2.94
CA THR A 201 8.59 -7.87 -2.37
C THR A 201 9.13 -8.81 -1.28
N PHE A 202 8.26 -9.26 -0.37
CA PHE A 202 8.66 -10.11 0.77
C PHE A 202 8.87 -11.58 0.39
N LYS A 203 8.05 -12.12 -0.53
CA LYS A 203 8.08 -13.55 -0.90
C LYS A 203 9.11 -13.88 -1.98
N SER A 204 9.42 -12.96 -2.89
CA SER A 204 10.32 -13.24 -4.03
C SER A 204 11.78 -13.51 -3.63
N GLY A 205 12.20 -13.09 -2.44
CA GLY A 205 13.59 -13.20 -1.99
C GLY A 205 14.57 -12.27 -2.71
N MET A 206 14.08 -11.38 -3.59
CA MET A 206 14.87 -10.37 -4.31
C MET A 206 15.06 -9.07 -3.52
N PHE A 207 14.20 -8.81 -2.53
CA PHE A 207 14.19 -7.59 -1.72
C PHE A 207 14.38 -7.90 -0.23
N ARG A 208 15.51 -8.53 0.11
CA ARG A 208 15.74 -9.09 1.45
C ARG A 208 15.96 -8.02 2.51
N ARG A 209 16.65 -6.93 2.18
CA ARG A 209 16.92 -5.83 3.12
C ARG A 209 15.64 -5.07 3.45
N ILE A 210 14.82 -4.79 2.45
CA ILE A 210 13.49 -4.18 2.61
C ILE A 210 12.58 -5.09 3.45
N THR A 211 12.59 -6.39 3.18
CA THR A 211 11.81 -7.38 3.96
C THR A 211 12.26 -7.39 5.42
N ALA A 212 13.56 -7.47 5.69
CA ALA A 212 14.09 -7.45 7.05
C ALA A 212 13.75 -6.14 7.78
N ALA A 213 13.84 -5.00 7.10
CA ALA A 213 13.43 -3.71 7.65
C ALA A 213 11.93 -3.67 7.96
N ALA A 214 11.07 -4.17 7.07
CA ALA A 214 9.63 -4.26 7.32
C ALA A 214 9.31 -5.16 8.51
N THR A 215 9.92 -6.35 8.60
CA THR A 215 9.78 -7.24 9.77
C THR A 215 10.17 -6.53 11.06
N LYS A 216 11.31 -5.81 11.07
CA LYS A 216 11.76 -5.04 12.22
C LYS A 216 10.77 -3.94 12.60
N LEU A 217 10.20 -3.22 11.63
CA LEU A 217 9.19 -2.18 11.89
C LEU A 217 7.90 -2.74 12.51
N PHE A 218 7.55 -3.98 12.18
CA PHE A 218 6.36 -4.65 12.75
C PHE A 218 6.60 -5.25 14.13
N THR A 219 7.82 -5.69 14.44
CA THR A 219 8.15 -6.34 15.72
C THR A 219 8.69 -5.37 16.77
N GLU A 220 9.47 -4.38 16.36
CA GLU A 220 10.09 -3.40 17.24
C GLU A 220 9.23 -2.13 17.28
N SER A 221 8.43 -1.99 18.33
CA SER A 221 7.78 -0.71 18.66
C SER A 221 8.85 0.26 19.17
N GLY A 222 9.58 0.87 18.23
CA GLY A 222 10.60 1.87 18.55
C GLY A 222 10.00 3.16 19.16
N PRO A 223 10.83 4.02 19.76
CA PRO A 223 10.40 5.29 20.37
C PRO A 223 9.70 6.24 19.38
N HIS A 224 9.90 6.04 18.07
CA HIS A 224 9.24 6.80 17.00
C HIS A 224 7.83 6.26 16.64
N GLY A 225 7.32 5.25 17.35
CA GLY A 225 6.02 4.62 17.07
C GLY A 225 4.81 5.56 17.17
N LEU A 226 4.95 6.71 17.84
CA LEU A 226 3.91 7.75 17.89
C LEU A 226 3.75 8.53 16.57
N HIS A 227 4.79 8.60 15.74
CA HIS A 227 4.75 9.36 14.50
C HIS A 227 4.28 8.55 13.28
N PHE A 228 4.08 7.23 13.43
CA PHE A 228 3.77 6.31 12.34
C PHE A 228 2.59 5.40 12.72
N TYR A 229 1.96 4.75 11.74
CA TYR A 229 0.95 3.75 12.02
C TYR A 229 1.60 2.55 12.70
N THR A 230 1.13 2.24 13.91
CA THR A 230 1.55 1.04 14.62
C THR A 230 0.87 -0.19 14.02
N LEU A 231 1.51 -1.35 14.15
CA LEU A 231 0.93 -2.62 13.71
C LEU A 231 -0.43 -2.88 14.37
N GLU A 232 -0.58 -2.51 15.65
CA GLU A 232 -1.84 -2.64 16.38
C GLU A 232 -2.96 -1.82 15.72
N ARG A 233 -2.68 -0.55 15.39
CA ARG A 233 -3.66 0.31 14.70
C ARG A 233 -4.01 -0.21 13.31
N LEU A 234 -3.03 -0.69 12.54
CA LEU A 234 -3.28 -1.30 11.22
C LEU A 234 -4.15 -2.55 11.36
N ASN A 235 -3.85 -3.40 12.33
CA ASN A 235 -4.63 -4.61 12.63
C ASN A 235 -6.07 -4.26 13.03
N ASP A 236 -6.29 -3.25 13.86
CA ASP A 236 -7.64 -2.83 14.24
C ASP A 236 -8.46 -2.30 13.06
N LEU A 237 -7.82 -1.55 12.15
CA LEU A 237 -8.46 -1.16 10.88
C LEU A 237 -8.82 -2.38 10.04
N VAL A 238 -7.90 -3.34 9.88
CA VAL A 238 -8.17 -4.57 9.11
C VAL A 238 -9.28 -5.42 9.75
N LYS A 239 -9.41 -5.44 11.09
CA LYS A 239 -10.52 -6.13 11.78
C LYS A 239 -11.87 -5.58 11.38
N SER A 240 -12.01 -4.25 11.29
CA SER A 240 -13.26 -3.63 10.84
C SER A 240 -13.63 -4.02 9.40
N MET A 241 -12.64 -4.41 8.58
CA MET A 241 -12.84 -4.83 7.20
C MET A 241 -13.19 -6.32 7.03
N ILE A 242 -13.16 -7.15 8.08
CA ILE A 242 -13.48 -8.59 8.00
C ILE A 242 -14.88 -8.83 7.43
N ALA A 243 -15.84 -8.02 7.82
CA ALA A 243 -17.23 -8.16 7.39
C ALA A 243 -17.50 -7.65 5.97
N THR A 244 -16.63 -6.79 5.42
CA THR A 244 -16.88 -6.05 4.17
C THR A 244 -15.96 -6.47 3.03
N HIS A 245 -14.67 -6.68 3.31
CA HIS A 245 -13.62 -6.91 2.30
C HIS A 245 -12.73 -8.11 2.64
N PRO A 246 -13.26 -9.35 2.65
CA PRO A 246 -12.54 -10.53 3.10
C PRO A 246 -11.26 -10.80 2.31
N SER A 247 -11.24 -10.51 1.00
CA SER A 247 -10.05 -10.70 0.15
C SER A 247 -8.87 -9.82 0.57
N LEU A 248 -9.12 -8.55 0.91
CA LEU A 248 -8.07 -7.62 1.36
C LEU A 248 -7.51 -8.05 2.72
N VAL A 249 -8.38 -8.53 3.60
CA VAL A 249 -7.97 -9.08 4.91
C VAL A 249 -7.07 -10.30 4.73
N LEU A 250 -7.38 -11.21 3.78
CA LEU A 250 -6.52 -12.36 3.50
C LEU A 250 -5.15 -11.96 2.95
N LEU A 251 -5.08 -10.93 2.10
CA LEU A 251 -3.79 -10.38 1.65
C LEU A 251 -2.99 -9.80 2.82
N TRP A 252 -3.65 -9.12 3.76
CA TRP A 252 -3.00 -8.65 4.98
C TRP A 252 -2.50 -9.82 5.85
N CYS A 253 -3.30 -10.86 6.05
CA CYS A 253 -2.89 -12.07 6.77
C CYS A 253 -1.64 -12.70 6.14
N GLN A 254 -1.56 -12.75 4.80
CA GLN A 254 -0.36 -13.23 4.11
C GLN A 254 0.87 -12.36 4.42
N ILE A 255 0.72 -11.03 4.45
CA ILE A 255 1.82 -10.11 4.81
C ILE A 255 2.28 -10.36 6.24
N LEU A 256 1.35 -10.50 7.20
CA LEU A 256 1.67 -10.78 8.60
C LEU A 256 2.48 -12.07 8.75
N LEU A 257 2.12 -13.13 8.02
CA LEU A 257 2.89 -14.37 8.00
C LEU A 257 4.29 -14.17 7.39
N LEU A 258 4.39 -13.46 6.27
CA LEU A 258 5.69 -13.19 5.62
C LEU A 258 6.66 -12.40 6.52
N VAL A 259 6.14 -11.58 7.44
CA VAL A 259 6.96 -10.85 8.43
C VAL A 259 7.10 -11.60 9.77
N ASN A 260 6.73 -12.89 9.81
CA ASN A 260 6.78 -13.74 11.00
C ASN A 260 5.94 -13.24 12.19
N TYR A 261 4.86 -12.50 11.94
CA TYR A 261 3.95 -12.04 12.98
C TYR A 261 2.94 -13.13 13.35
N THR A 262 3.25 -13.90 14.39
CA THR A 262 2.46 -15.05 14.87
C THR A 262 1.74 -14.78 16.20
N ASN A 263 1.36 -13.53 16.46
CA ASN A 263 0.69 -13.17 17.72
C ASN A 263 -0.64 -13.92 17.90
N SER A 264 -0.75 -14.68 18.99
CA SER A 264 -1.92 -15.51 19.29
C SER A 264 -3.22 -14.71 19.43
N THR A 265 -3.16 -13.45 19.89
CA THR A 265 -4.38 -12.65 20.08
C THR A 265 -5.04 -12.36 18.73
N TRP A 266 -4.26 -11.88 17.77
CA TRP A 266 -4.70 -11.63 16.40
C TRP A 266 -5.23 -12.90 15.73
N TRP A 267 -4.40 -13.96 15.66
CA TRP A 267 -4.76 -15.18 14.94
C TRP A 267 -5.94 -15.91 15.58
N SER A 268 -6.09 -15.86 16.90
CA SER A 268 -7.25 -16.48 17.57
C SER A 268 -8.57 -15.78 17.22
N GLU A 269 -8.54 -14.45 17.09
CA GLU A 269 -9.69 -13.64 16.73
C GLU A 269 -10.09 -13.86 15.26
N VAL A 270 -9.10 -13.86 14.36
CA VAL A 270 -9.32 -14.12 12.92
C VAL A 270 -9.81 -15.55 12.67
N HIS A 271 -9.25 -16.54 13.36
CA HIS A 271 -9.69 -17.94 13.26
C HIS A 271 -10.99 -18.23 13.99
N GLN A 272 -11.51 -17.28 14.78
CA GLN A 272 -12.62 -17.50 15.71
C GLN A 272 -12.39 -18.75 16.57
N THR A 273 -11.16 -18.91 17.07
CA THR A 273 -10.83 -20.10 17.86
C THR A 273 -11.71 -20.08 19.10
N PRO A 274 -12.52 -21.12 19.35
CA PRO A 274 -13.39 -21.12 20.52
C PRO A 274 -12.50 -20.95 21.74
N LYS A 275 -12.72 -19.87 22.51
CA LYS A 275 -12.14 -19.77 23.85
C LYS A 275 -12.56 -21.05 24.53
N ARG A 276 -11.61 -21.88 24.98
CA ARG A 276 -11.91 -23.08 25.77
C ARG A 276 -12.79 -22.64 26.94
N GLN A 277 -14.10 -22.72 26.77
CA GLN A 277 -15.04 -22.64 27.86
C GLN A 277 -14.60 -23.78 28.77
N LYS A 278 -14.19 -23.42 29.98
CA LYS A 278 -14.04 -24.38 31.07
C LYS A 278 -15.31 -25.23 31.05
N LEU A 279 -15.12 -26.53 30.90
CA LEU A 279 -16.10 -27.55 30.50
C LEU A 279 -17.13 -27.83 31.63
N LEU A 280 -17.69 -26.80 32.24
CA LEU A 280 -18.60 -26.88 33.39
C LEU A 280 -19.59 -25.70 33.39
N SER A 281 -20.49 -25.67 32.42
CA SER A 281 -21.86 -25.17 32.64
C SER A 281 -22.72 -25.54 31.43
N SER A 282 -23.37 -26.68 31.55
CA SER A 282 -24.52 -27.10 30.76
C SER A 282 -25.68 -26.11 30.91
N GLN A 283 -26.17 -25.54 29.81
CA GLN A 283 -27.60 -25.31 29.57
C GLN A 283 -27.84 -24.91 28.10
N PRO A 284 -28.77 -25.58 27.38
CA PRO A 284 -29.26 -25.12 26.08
C PRO A 284 -30.54 -24.31 26.30
N SER A 285 -30.63 -23.08 25.81
CA SER A 285 -31.90 -22.34 25.77
C SER A 285 -31.87 -21.24 24.72
N GLY A 286 -32.87 -21.25 23.84
CA GLY A 286 -33.37 -20.05 23.17
C GLY A 286 -33.04 -19.95 21.68
N ASP A 287 -33.97 -20.40 20.83
CA ASP A 287 -34.19 -19.76 19.53
C ASP A 287 -34.42 -18.25 19.73
N PRO A 288 -34.02 -17.44 18.76
CA PRO A 288 -34.98 -16.49 18.24
C PRO A 288 -35.05 -16.51 16.70
N HIS A 289 -36.28 -16.61 16.21
CA HIS A 289 -36.68 -15.98 14.96
C HIS A 289 -36.25 -14.50 14.99
N GLU A 290 -35.22 -14.15 14.23
CA GLU A 290 -34.97 -12.79 13.77
C GLU A 290 -34.97 -12.84 12.25
N GLU A 291 -35.75 -11.94 11.65
CA GLU A 291 -35.80 -11.72 10.21
C GLU A 291 -34.36 -11.49 9.72
N GLU A 292 -33.81 -12.49 9.00
CA GLU A 292 -32.44 -12.45 8.51
C GLU A 292 -32.28 -11.34 7.46
N ASP A 293 -31.97 -10.14 7.93
CA ASP A 293 -31.50 -9.03 7.12
C ASP A 293 -30.33 -9.50 6.24
N GLY A 294 -30.42 -9.32 4.92
CA GLY A 294 -29.43 -9.83 3.97
C GLY A 294 -28.00 -9.39 4.27
N GLY A 295 -27.83 -8.24 4.95
CA GLY A 295 -26.55 -7.75 5.44
C GLY A 295 -25.91 -8.61 6.54
N SER A 296 -26.72 -9.22 7.41
CA SER A 296 -26.24 -10.11 8.48
C SER A 296 -25.66 -11.41 7.90
N LYS A 297 -26.34 -12.02 6.92
CA LYS A 297 -25.87 -13.21 6.20
C LYS A 297 -24.57 -12.96 5.42
N LEU A 298 -24.47 -11.84 4.71
CA LEU A 298 -23.26 -11.47 3.96
C LEU A 298 -22.07 -11.26 4.90
N SER A 299 -22.29 -10.62 6.04
CA SER A 299 -21.26 -10.46 7.08
C SER A 299 -20.77 -11.82 7.62
N ILE A 300 -21.68 -12.77 7.83
CA ILE A 300 -21.37 -14.13 8.27
C ILE A 300 -20.55 -14.88 7.20
N CYS A 301 -20.95 -14.80 5.93
CA CYS A 301 -20.22 -15.41 4.81
C CYS A 301 -18.81 -14.83 4.67
N ASN A 302 -18.65 -13.51 4.73
CA ASN A 302 -17.35 -12.85 4.63
C ASN A 302 -16.43 -13.24 5.79
N ARG A 303 -16.97 -13.35 7.01
CA ARG A 303 -16.25 -13.87 8.18
C ARG A 303 -15.79 -15.31 7.98
N GLU A 304 -16.61 -16.18 7.41
CA GLU A 304 -16.23 -17.57 7.11
C GLU A 304 -15.16 -17.67 6.02
N ILE A 305 -15.21 -16.81 5.00
CA ILE A 305 -14.16 -16.72 3.97
C ILE A 305 -12.82 -16.37 4.63
N VAL A 306 -12.80 -15.34 5.49
CA VAL A 306 -11.58 -14.94 6.22
C VAL A 306 -11.11 -16.09 7.11
N ARG A 307 -12.01 -16.69 7.90
CA ARG A 307 -11.66 -17.76 8.85
C ARG A 307 -11.00 -18.96 8.17
N LYS A 308 -11.60 -19.44 7.07
CA LYS A 308 -11.07 -20.58 6.32
C LYS A 308 -9.83 -20.22 5.53
N GLY A 309 -9.85 -19.06 4.87
CA GLY A 309 -8.72 -18.58 4.08
C GLY A 309 -7.48 -18.35 4.93
N SER A 310 -7.62 -17.68 6.08
CA SER A 310 -6.49 -17.40 6.97
C SER A 310 -5.92 -18.69 7.57
N LEU A 311 -6.76 -19.69 7.86
CA LEU A 311 -6.30 -21.01 8.33
C LEU A 311 -5.49 -21.72 7.25
N ILE A 312 -5.91 -21.66 5.98
CA ILE A 312 -5.13 -22.22 4.86
C ILE A 312 -3.77 -21.52 4.76
N LEU A 313 -3.75 -20.18 4.83
CA LEU A 313 -2.50 -19.42 4.79
C LEU A 313 -1.59 -19.75 5.97
N PHE A 314 -2.15 -19.88 7.18
CA PHE A 314 -1.40 -20.23 8.39
C PHE A 314 -0.83 -21.65 8.36
N CYS A 315 -1.48 -22.57 7.63
CA CYS A 315 -0.96 -23.93 7.41
C CYS A 315 0.10 -24.00 6.30
N ASP A 316 0.10 -23.07 5.34
CA ASP A 316 1.13 -22.96 4.29
C ASP A 316 2.44 -22.37 4.81
N TYR A 317 2.34 -21.45 5.78
CA TYR A 317 3.48 -20.86 6.50
C TYR A 317 4.17 -21.86 7.44
#